data_AF-U1G1N1-F1
#
_entry.id   AF-U1G1N1-F1
#
_cell.length_a   1.000
_cell.length_b   1.000
_cell.length_c   1.000
_cell.angle_alpha   90.00
_cell.angle_beta   90.00
_cell.angle_gamma   90.00
#
_symmetry.space_group_name_H-M   'P 1'
#
loop_
_entity.id
_entity.type
_entity.pdbx_description
1 polymer ?
#
loop_
_entity_poly.entity_id
_entity_poly.type
_entity_poly.pdbx_seq_one_letter_code
_entity_poly.pdbx_strand_id
1 'polypeptide(L)'
;MASLLHPITFFLIQNAFTISIIAFTRSYHPVRTALLPFYLSYIILLFPTYLNTLHNVVLASIVSGTTYANLLSYLDRIILSQWSFENGGPANVPELTKSEQLLSRNEIIGTAEPKADHRITSGTILQRLGYGYFVNSAARLIGTPQQVKNVPPYSILNPSYIPSRSRFLLRKLAIFCVCYLVLDLATSSADPASNAVLFLPSKIPLFSRWRDVSAEEVARKVVGGVAYWAMSYCTIQCYMGAWAFLCVMCGDDPKYWRPYFGHLSEAYTIRRFWG
;
A
#
# COMPACT_ATOMS: atom_id res chain seq x y z
N MET A 1 14.65 7.30 -27.89
CA MET A 1 14.96 5.90 -27.52
C MET A 1 13.96 5.47 -26.46
N ALA A 2 12.81 4.94 -26.87
CA ALA A 2 11.74 4.52 -25.98
C ALA A 2 11.32 3.10 -26.36
N SER A 3 12.02 2.13 -25.81
CA SER A 3 11.54 0.79 -25.49
C SER A 3 12.70 0.12 -24.80
N LEU A 4 12.52 -0.26 -23.54
CA LEU A 4 13.33 -1.36 -23.02
C LEU A 4 12.57 -2.11 -21.93
N LEU A 5 11.70 -1.46 -21.15
CA LEU A 5 10.81 -2.18 -20.22
C LEU A 5 9.45 -1.51 -20.05
N HIS A 6 8.40 -2.32 -20.02
CA HIS A 6 7.03 -1.89 -19.74
C HIS A 6 6.92 -1.42 -18.28
N PRO A 7 6.09 -0.41 -17.96
CA PRO A 7 6.00 0.13 -16.59
C PRO A 7 5.59 -0.91 -15.53
N ILE A 8 4.83 -1.94 -15.92
CA ILE A 8 4.51 -3.08 -15.04
C ILE A 8 5.76 -3.89 -14.71
N THR A 9 6.66 -4.12 -15.66
CA THR A 9 7.88 -4.90 -15.43
C THR A 9 8.78 -4.18 -14.43
N PHE A 10 8.86 -2.86 -14.53
CA PHE A 10 9.52 -2.02 -13.54
C PHE A 10 8.93 -2.25 -12.15
N PHE A 11 7.60 -2.15 -12.00
CA PHE A 11 6.93 -2.39 -10.71
C PHE A 11 7.28 -3.79 -10.12
N LEU A 12 7.27 -4.83 -10.95
CA LEU A 12 7.63 -6.19 -10.52
C LEU A 12 9.09 -6.27 -10.04
N ILE A 13 10.02 -5.63 -10.76
CA ILE A 13 11.44 -5.57 -10.38
C ILE A 13 11.60 -4.88 -9.01
N GLN A 14 10.94 -3.75 -8.79
CA GLN A 14 11.01 -3.01 -7.52
C GLN A 14 10.52 -3.86 -6.33
N ASN A 15 9.41 -4.57 -6.49
CA ASN A 15 8.90 -5.49 -5.47
C ASN A 15 9.88 -6.65 -5.21
N ALA A 16 10.41 -7.27 -6.28
CA ALA A 16 11.38 -8.35 -6.16
C ALA A 16 12.65 -7.91 -5.40
N PHE A 17 13.12 -6.67 -5.64
CA PHE A 17 14.23 -6.09 -4.89
C PHE A 17 13.89 -5.90 -3.41
N THR A 18 12.75 -5.31 -3.09
CA THR A 18 12.33 -5.09 -1.69
C THR A 18 12.23 -6.42 -0.94
N ILE A 19 11.59 -7.42 -1.55
CA ILE A 19 11.44 -8.78 -1.02
C ILE A 19 12.81 -9.41 -0.78
N SER A 20 13.72 -9.33 -1.75
CA SER A 20 15.07 -9.91 -1.65
C SER A 20 15.89 -9.27 -0.53
N ILE A 21 15.77 -7.95 -0.33
CA ILE A 21 16.47 -7.24 0.74
C ILE A 21 15.98 -7.72 2.10
N ILE A 22 14.67 -7.82 2.32
CA ILE A 22 14.09 -8.32 3.58
C ILE A 22 14.50 -9.79 3.82
N ALA A 23 14.50 -10.60 2.77
CA ALA A 23 14.76 -12.03 2.82
C ALA A 23 16.23 -12.38 3.14
N PHE A 24 17.19 -11.64 2.57
CA PHE A 24 18.60 -12.04 2.55
C PHE A 24 19.57 -11.08 3.22
N THR A 25 19.17 -9.85 3.55
CA THR A 25 20.06 -8.90 4.22
C THR A 25 19.81 -8.83 5.71
N ARG A 26 20.87 -8.68 6.50
CA ARG A 26 20.78 -8.42 7.96
C ARG A 26 20.32 -6.99 8.22
N SER A 27 19.68 -6.76 9.38
CA SER A 27 19.07 -5.49 9.77
C SER A 27 19.98 -4.26 9.66
N TYR A 28 21.25 -4.40 10.04
CA TYR A 28 22.23 -3.30 10.06
C TYR A 28 23.18 -3.28 8.85
N HIS A 29 22.82 -3.98 7.76
CA HIS A 29 23.71 -4.08 6.60
C HIS A 29 23.73 -2.77 5.78
N PRO A 30 24.90 -2.20 5.44
CA PRO A 30 25.00 -0.87 4.78
C PRO A 30 24.37 -0.83 3.38
N VAL A 31 24.27 -1.98 2.71
CA VAL A 31 23.56 -2.10 1.40
C VAL A 31 22.12 -1.59 1.47
N ARG A 32 21.45 -1.71 2.62
CA ARG A 32 20.08 -1.19 2.80
C ARG A 32 20.02 0.31 2.55
N THR A 33 20.92 1.07 3.14
CA THR A 33 20.96 2.53 2.94
C THR A 33 21.54 2.90 1.58
N ALA A 34 22.54 2.16 1.10
CA ALA A 34 23.19 2.42 -0.18
C ALA A 34 22.23 2.29 -1.39
N LEU A 35 21.15 1.52 -1.26
CA LEU A 35 20.14 1.34 -2.31
C LEU A 35 19.05 2.41 -2.31
N LEU A 36 18.95 3.26 -1.28
CA LEU A 36 17.94 4.31 -1.22
C LEU A 36 18.03 5.30 -2.40
N PRO A 37 19.21 5.81 -2.81
CA PRO A 37 19.31 6.67 -3.98
C PRO A 37 18.81 6.02 -5.27
N PHE A 38 18.95 4.70 -5.39
CA PHE A 38 18.41 3.94 -6.53
C PHE A 38 16.88 3.91 -6.51
N TYR A 39 16.25 3.73 -5.35
CA TYR A 39 14.79 3.83 -5.22
C TYR A 39 14.27 5.24 -5.52
N LEU A 40 15.00 6.28 -5.10
CA LEU A 40 14.62 7.67 -5.36
C LEU A 40 14.78 8.04 -6.85
N SER A 41 15.90 7.66 -7.48
CA SER A 41 16.13 7.91 -8.91
C SER A 41 15.11 7.16 -9.76
N TYR A 42 14.74 5.95 -9.36
CA TYR A 42 13.73 5.13 -9.99
C TYR A 42 12.36 5.85 -10.07
N ILE A 43 11.92 6.52 -9.01
CA ILE A 43 10.67 7.29 -9.01
C ILE A 43 10.76 8.49 -9.95
N ILE A 44 11.85 9.26 -9.88
CA ILE A 44 12.04 10.48 -10.66
C ILE A 44 12.04 10.17 -12.16
N LEU A 45 12.68 9.06 -12.55
CA LEU A 45 12.86 8.70 -13.97
C LEU A 45 11.63 8.00 -14.57
N LEU A 46 10.89 7.21 -13.78
CA LEU A 46 9.78 6.41 -14.30
C LEU A 46 8.42 7.09 -14.22
N PHE A 47 8.25 8.07 -13.33
CA PHE A 47 6.98 8.80 -13.20
C PHE A 47 6.46 9.38 -14.54
N PRO A 48 7.28 10.08 -15.35
CA PRO A 48 6.84 10.58 -16.65
C PRO A 48 6.51 9.44 -17.63
N THR A 49 7.21 8.32 -17.54
CA THR A 49 7.03 7.15 -18.42
C THR A 49 5.68 6.46 -18.17
N TYR A 50 5.22 6.37 -16.92
CA TYR A 50 3.91 5.78 -16.59
C TYR A 50 2.77 6.53 -17.27
N LEU A 51 2.77 7.87 -17.17
CA LEU A 51 1.72 8.72 -17.72
C LEU A 51 1.70 8.72 -19.26
N ASN A 52 2.86 8.56 -19.89
CA ASN A 52 2.97 8.56 -21.35
C ASN A 52 2.70 7.18 -21.98
N THR A 53 2.84 6.08 -21.22
CA THR A 53 2.74 4.71 -21.76
C THR A 53 1.39 4.07 -21.47
N LEU A 54 0.78 4.36 -20.32
CA LEU A 54 -0.51 3.79 -19.94
C LEU A 54 -1.65 4.73 -20.32
N HIS A 55 -2.37 4.38 -21.40
CA HIS A 55 -3.54 5.16 -21.85
C HIS A 55 -4.71 5.13 -20.85
N ASN A 56 -4.77 4.12 -19.98
CA ASN A 56 -5.78 4.04 -18.94
C ASN A 56 -5.30 4.75 -17.67
N VAL A 57 -5.91 5.91 -17.37
CA VAL A 57 -5.59 6.76 -16.22
C VAL A 57 -5.72 6.03 -14.89
N VAL A 58 -6.69 5.11 -14.75
CA VAL A 58 -6.89 4.33 -13.52
C VAL A 58 -5.71 3.38 -13.30
N LEU A 59 -5.29 2.65 -14.33
CA LEU A 59 -4.12 1.78 -14.25
C LEU A 59 -2.84 2.58 -14.00
N ALA A 60 -2.66 3.71 -14.67
CA ALA A 60 -1.53 4.60 -14.44
C ALA A 60 -1.48 5.08 -12.98
N SER A 61 -2.62 5.44 -12.41
CA SER A 61 -2.76 5.87 -11.01
C SER A 61 -2.44 4.75 -10.01
N ILE A 62 -2.89 3.52 -10.28
CA ILE A 62 -2.59 2.35 -9.44
C ILE A 62 -1.09 2.04 -9.46
N VAL A 63 -0.48 1.95 -10.66
CA VAL A 63 0.93 1.59 -10.78
C VAL A 63 1.83 2.69 -10.21
N SER A 64 1.53 3.96 -10.47
CA SER A 64 2.29 5.06 -9.86
C SER A 64 2.12 5.11 -8.35
N GLY A 65 0.88 5.00 -7.83
CA GLY A 65 0.61 5.00 -6.39
C GLY A 65 1.33 3.86 -5.64
N THR A 66 1.33 2.66 -6.20
CA THR A 66 2.03 1.51 -5.62
C THR A 66 3.55 1.67 -5.63
N THR A 67 4.11 2.34 -6.64
CA THR A 67 5.55 2.67 -6.70
C THR A 67 5.96 3.56 -5.53
N TYR A 68 5.17 4.60 -5.20
CA TYR A 68 5.40 5.45 -4.03
C TYR A 68 5.17 4.69 -2.72
N ALA A 69 4.11 3.88 -2.63
CA ALA A 69 3.84 3.07 -1.45
C ALA A 69 4.99 2.09 -1.14
N ASN A 70 5.63 1.53 -2.18
CA ASN A 70 6.81 0.69 -2.03
C ASN A 70 8.02 1.46 -1.51
N LEU A 71 8.24 2.71 -1.95
CA LEU A 71 9.30 3.55 -1.35
C LEU A 71 9.03 3.81 0.13
N LEU A 72 7.80 4.18 0.49
CA LEU A 72 7.45 4.42 1.90
C LEU A 72 7.61 3.15 2.73
N SER A 73 7.20 2.01 2.18
CA SER A 73 7.41 0.70 2.81
C SER A 73 8.88 0.35 2.95
N TYR A 74 9.71 0.72 1.98
CA TYR A 74 11.16 0.55 2.04
C TYR A 74 11.77 1.39 3.17
N LEU A 75 11.42 2.68 3.24
CA LEU A 75 11.88 3.58 4.29
C LEU A 75 11.46 3.07 5.67
N ASP A 76 10.18 2.76 5.86
CA ASP A 76 9.65 2.30 7.14
C ASP A 76 10.24 0.94 7.55
N ARG A 77 10.16 -0.07 6.67
CA ARG A 77 10.46 -1.46 7.05
C ARG A 77 11.94 -1.78 6.96
N ILE A 78 12.64 -1.31 5.94
CA ILE A 78 14.05 -1.69 5.70
C ILE A 78 15.01 -0.73 6.39
N ILE A 79 14.75 0.58 6.34
CA ILE A 79 15.66 1.59 6.89
C ILE A 79 15.37 1.86 8.37
N LEU A 80 14.13 2.21 8.72
CA LEU A 80 13.77 2.64 10.07
C LEU A 80 13.58 1.46 11.03
N SER A 81 12.67 0.56 10.69
CA SER A 81 12.32 -0.60 11.52
C SER A 81 13.28 -1.79 11.33
N GLN A 82 14.07 -1.77 10.27
CA GLN A 82 15.12 -2.75 9.95
C GLN A 82 14.66 -4.22 10.01
N TRP A 83 13.51 -4.50 9.42
CA TRP A 83 12.96 -5.85 9.29
C TRP A 83 13.96 -6.76 8.60
N SER A 84 14.11 -7.98 9.11
CA SER A 84 14.93 -9.02 8.48
C SER A 84 14.30 -10.39 8.74
N PHE A 85 14.62 -11.35 7.88
CA PHE A 85 14.23 -12.74 8.10
C PHE A 85 14.74 -13.29 9.45
N GLU A 86 15.98 -12.93 9.81
CA GLU A 86 16.62 -13.45 11.03
C GLU A 86 15.91 -12.98 12.30
N ASN A 87 15.42 -11.74 12.30
CA ASN A 87 14.71 -11.19 13.46
C ASN A 87 13.22 -11.59 13.48
N GLY A 88 12.64 -12.00 12.35
CA GLY A 88 11.19 -12.28 12.24
C GLY A 88 10.29 -11.06 12.43
N GLY A 89 10.87 -9.85 12.51
CA GLY A 89 10.17 -8.59 12.72
C GLY A 89 11.14 -7.40 12.78
N PRO A 90 10.70 -6.24 13.31
CA PRO A 90 11.54 -5.07 13.54
C PRO A 90 12.72 -5.39 14.46
N ALA A 91 13.90 -4.82 14.18
CA ALA A 91 15.11 -5.10 14.97
C ALA A 91 15.10 -4.45 16.37
N ASN A 92 14.39 -3.35 16.53
CA ASN A 92 14.46 -2.46 17.70
C ASN A 92 13.41 -2.77 18.78
N VAL A 93 13.09 -4.05 19.01
CA VAL A 93 12.09 -4.47 20.01
C VAL A 93 12.71 -5.17 21.24
N PRO A 94 12.03 -5.14 22.40
CA PRO A 94 12.43 -5.91 23.58
C PRO A 94 12.52 -7.42 23.31
N GLU A 95 13.35 -8.15 24.05
CA GLU A 95 13.60 -9.58 23.82
C GLU A 95 12.36 -10.47 23.93
N LEU A 96 11.47 -10.20 24.88
CA LEU A 96 10.22 -10.96 25.03
C LEU A 96 9.38 -10.93 23.74
N THR A 97 9.38 -9.79 23.04
CA THR A 97 8.69 -9.61 21.77
C THR A 97 9.41 -10.28 20.60
N LYS A 98 10.73 -10.52 20.68
CA LYS A 98 11.48 -11.25 19.65
C LYS A 98 11.07 -12.71 19.57
N SER A 99 10.80 -13.35 20.71
CA SER A 99 10.31 -14.73 20.74
C SER A 99 8.96 -14.85 20.04
N GLU A 100 8.03 -13.94 20.34
CA GLU A 100 6.71 -13.87 19.69
C GLU A 100 6.83 -13.60 18.18
N GLN A 101 7.77 -12.76 17.76
CA GLN A 101 8.07 -12.50 16.35
C GLN A 101 8.55 -13.75 15.61
N LEU A 102 9.48 -14.48 16.20
CA LEU A 102 10.03 -15.70 15.58
C LEU A 102 8.95 -16.78 15.45
N LEU A 103 8.07 -16.90 16.46
CA LEU A 103 6.91 -17.78 16.39
C LEU A 103 5.97 -17.39 15.26
N SER A 104 5.58 -16.11 15.19
CA SER A 104 4.73 -15.58 14.11
C SER A 104 5.36 -15.76 12.73
N ARG A 105 6.68 -15.52 12.59
CA ARG A 105 7.43 -15.80 11.36
C ARG A 105 7.33 -17.27 10.96
N ASN A 106 7.54 -18.19 11.90
CA ASN A 106 7.50 -19.62 11.66
C ASN A 106 6.09 -20.09 11.23
N GLU A 107 5.04 -19.48 11.79
CA GLU A 107 3.66 -19.67 11.35
C GLU A 107 3.46 -19.18 9.91
N ILE A 108 3.93 -17.97 9.59
CA ILE A 108 3.84 -17.38 8.24
C ILE A 108 4.52 -18.27 7.18
N ILE A 109 5.69 -18.86 7.48
CA ILE A 109 6.42 -19.72 6.54
C ILE A 109 5.96 -21.20 6.57
N GLY A 110 4.97 -21.54 7.40
CA GLY A 110 4.39 -22.88 7.47
C GLY A 110 5.30 -23.95 8.10
N THR A 111 6.27 -23.55 8.94
CA THR A 111 7.11 -24.50 9.67
C THR A 111 6.52 -24.76 11.06
N ALA A 112 5.90 -25.92 11.24
CA ALA A 112 5.47 -26.37 12.56
C ALA A 112 6.68 -26.74 13.43
N GLU A 113 6.65 -26.23 14.67
CA GLU A 113 7.54 -26.43 15.82
C GLU A 113 8.97 -25.85 15.77
N PRO A 114 9.33 -24.97 16.73
CA PRO A 114 10.71 -24.67 17.01
C PRO A 114 11.34 -25.88 17.69
N LYS A 115 12.19 -26.64 16.99
CA LYS A 115 13.14 -27.51 17.69
C LYS A 115 13.97 -26.61 18.60
N ALA A 116 14.04 -26.99 19.88
CA ALA A 116 14.60 -26.23 21.01
C ALA A 116 16.08 -25.83 20.90
N ASP A 117 16.69 -25.92 19.72
CA ASP A 117 18.06 -25.49 19.49
C ASP A 117 18.03 -24.02 19.01
N HIS A 118 18.55 -23.11 19.85
CA HIS A 118 18.69 -21.67 19.61
C HIS A 118 19.59 -21.29 18.41
N ARG A 119 19.84 -22.23 17.49
CA ARG A 119 20.54 -21.97 16.25
C ARG A 119 19.54 -21.44 15.23
N ILE A 120 19.72 -20.16 14.89
CA ILE A 120 19.18 -19.46 13.73
C ILE A 120 19.12 -20.44 12.56
N THR A 121 17.96 -21.08 12.35
CA THR A 121 17.78 -22.04 11.28
C THR A 121 17.80 -21.23 10.02
N SER A 122 18.82 -21.43 9.18
CA SER A 122 18.91 -20.83 7.87
C SER A 122 17.71 -21.30 7.05
N GLY A 123 16.62 -20.52 7.08
CA GLY A 123 15.42 -20.81 6.31
C GLY A 123 15.78 -21.01 4.85
N THR A 124 15.08 -21.91 4.18
CA THR A 124 15.29 -22.17 2.75
C THR A 124 15.06 -20.89 1.95
N ILE A 125 15.62 -20.83 0.74
CA ILE A 125 15.43 -19.68 -0.18
C ILE A 125 13.94 -19.35 -0.33
N LEU A 126 13.09 -20.38 -0.47
CA LEU A 126 11.66 -20.21 -0.63
C LEU A 126 10.99 -19.64 0.63
N GLN A 127 11.38 -20.09 1.83
CA GLN A 127 10.85 -19.55 3.09
C GLN A 127 11.26 -18.08 3.30
N ARG A 128 12.51 -17.74 2.96
CA ARG A 128 13.00 -16.36 3.04
C ARG A 128 12.26 -15.45 2.09
N LEU A 129 12.07 -15.88 0.85
CA LEU A 129 11.29 -15.15 -0.16
C LEU A 129 9.81 -15.04 0.25
N GLY A 130 9.21 -16.10 0.77
CA GLY A 130 7.83 -16.10 1.27
C GLY A 130 7.63 -15.10 2.41
N TYR A 131 8.55 -15.08 3.38
CA TYR A 131 8.54 -14.07 4.44
C TYR A 131 8.75 -12.65 3.89
N GLY A 132 9.72 -12.45 3.00
CA GLY A 132 9.95 -11.14 2.37
C GLY A 132 8.72 -10.63 1.61
N TYR A 133 8.04 -11.53 0.90
CA TYR A 133 6.78 -11.25 0.21
C TYR A 133 5.67 -10.90 1.19
N PHE A 134 5.49 -11.66 2.27
CA PHE A 134 4.53 -11.35 3.33
C PHE A 134 4.78 -9.95 3.90
N VAL A 135 6.02 -9.67 4.33
CA VAL A 135 6.36 -8.37 4.91
C VAL A 135 6.09 -7.26 3.92
N ASN A 136 6.47 -7.41 2.64
CA ASN A 136 6.25 -6.39 1.61
C ASN A 136 4.76 -6.14 1.34
N SER A 137 3.96 -7.21 1.22
CA SER A 137 2.55 -7.13 0.83
C SER A 137 1.59 -6.83 1.98
N ALA A 138 1.94 -7.19 3.22
CA ALA A 138 1.07 -7.05 4.38
C ALA A 138 1.16 -5.64 4.99
N ALA A 139 0.54 -4.63 4.36
CA ALA A 139 0.56 -3.23 4.80
C ALA A 139 0.25 -3.01 6.29
N ARG A 140 -0.66 -3.81 6.86
CA ARG A 140 -1.13 -3.69 8.25
C ARG A 140 -0.72 -4.83 9.18
N LEU A 141 0.01 -5.82 8.65
CA LEU A 141 0.52 -6.97 9.41
C LEU A 141 -0.59 -7.65 10.25
N ILE A 142 -1.77 -7.82 9.65
CA ILE A 142 -2.94 -8.34 10.35
C ILE A 142 -2.67 -9.76 10.82
N GLY A 143 -3.00 -10.05 12.08
CA GLY A 143 -2.77 -11.35 12.70
C GLY A 143 -1.34 -11.58 13.21
N THR A 144 -0.44 -10.59 13.12
CA THR A 144 0.90 -10.70 13.73
C THR A 144 1.01 -9.85 15.00
N PRO A 145 2.05 -10.08 15.84
CA PRO A 145 2.29 -9.24 17.01
C PRO A 145 2.61 -7.77 16.65
N GLN A 146 2.90 -7.48 15.38
CA GLN A 146 3.17 -6.14 14.86
C GLN A 146 1.96 -5.53 14.13
N GLN A 147 0.77 -6.11 14.29
CA GLN A 147 -0.45 -5.56 13.71
C GLN A 147 -0.61 -4.07 14.10
N VAL A 148 -0.89 -3.23 13.11
CA VAL A 148 -1.13 -1.80 13.33
C VAL A 148 -2.29 -1.61 14.32
N LYS A 149 -2.15 -0.67 15.25
CA LYS A 149 -3.22 -0.37 16.21
C LYS A 149 -4.47 0.13 15.47
N ASN A 150 -5.65 -0.20 15.99
CA ASN A 150 -6.96 0.26 15.50
C ASN A 150 -7.41 -0.26 14.13
N VAL A 151 -6.91 -1.43 13.67
CA VAL A 151 -7.44 -2.07 12.46
C VAL A 151 -8.98 -2.16 12.52
N PRO A 152 -9.70 -1.57 11.54
CA PRO A 152 -11.15 -1.53 11.56
C PRO A 152 -11.77 -2.93 11.60
N PRO A 153 -12.85 -3.13 12.38
CA PRO A 153 -13.61 -4.36 12.31
C PRO A 153 -14.49 -4.43 11.07
N TYR A 154 -14.93 -5.65 10.73
CA TYR A 154 -15.90 -5.83 9.65
C TYR A 154 -17.29 -5.29 9.99
N SER A 155 -17.61 -5.21 11.28
CA SER A 155 -18.86 -4.70 11.84
C SER A 155 -18.55 -3.95 13.14
N ILE A 156 -19.10 -2.75 13.30
CA ILE A 156 -19.02 -2.00 14.57
C ILE A 156 -19.80 -2.73 15.67
N LEU A 157 -20.97 -3.27 15.33
CA LEU A 157 -21.87 -3.92 16.28
C LEU A 157 -21.31 -5.24 16.81
N ASN A 158 -20.47 -5.91 16.02
CA ASN A 158 -19.80 -7.15 16.41
C ASN A 158 -18.34 -7.12 15.91
N PRO A 159 -17.39 -6.60 16.72
CA PRO A 159 -16.00 -6.47 16.32
C PRO A 159 -15.28 -7.79 15.98
N SER A 160 -15.76 -8.89 16.59
CA SER A 160 -15.25 -10.25 16.40
C SER A 160 -15.83 -10.93 15.15
N TYR A 161 -16.79 -10.30 14.46
CA TYR A 161 -17.38 -10.83 13.25
C TYR A 161 -16.33 -10.93 12.13
N ILE A 162 -16.25 -12.12 11.53
CA ILE A 162 -15.48 -12.41 10.33
C ILE A 162 -16.46 -12.91 9.27
N PRO A 163 -16.51 -12.30 8.07
CA PRO A 163 -17.40 -12.74 7.01
C PRO A 163 -17.00 -14.13 6.49
N SER A 164 -17.98 -14.91 6.06
CA SER A 164 -17.71 -16.12 5.28
C SER A 164 -17.02 -15.76 3.97
N ARG A 165 -16.28 -16.72 3.40
CA ARG A 165 -15.49 -16.54 2.18
C ARG A 165 -16.33 -16.01 1.00
N SER A 166 -17.49 -16.61 0.76
CA SER A 166 -18.42 -16.16 -0.30
C SER A 166 -18.94 -14.74 -0.07
N ARG A 167 -19.34 -14.41 1.17
CA ARG A 167 -19.83 -13.07 1.51
C ARG A 167 -18.74 -12.02 1.39
N PHE A 168 -17.51 -12.36 1.77
CA PHE A 168 -16.35 -11.50 1.59
C PHE A 168 -16.09 -11.21 0.12
N LEU A 169 -16.01 -12.26 -0.72
CA LEU A 169 -15.76 -12.12 -2.15
C LEU A 169 -16.84 -11.29 -2.85
N LEU A 170 -18.12 -11.56 -2.57
CA LEU A 170 -19.24 -10.79 -3.11
C LEU A 170 -19.15 -9.32 -2.71
N ARG A 171 -18.83 -9.03 -1.43
CA ARG A 171 -18.67 -7.65 -0.95
C ARG A 171 -17.50 -6.95 -1.65
N LYS A 172 -16.36 -7.61 -1.82
CA LYS A 172 -15.19 -7.04 -2.50
C LYS A 172 -15.47 -6.79 -3.98
N LEU A 173 -16.15 -7.71 -4.66
CA LEU A 173 -16.57 -7.53 -6.05
C LEU A 173 -17.53 -6.33 -6.18
N ALA A 174 -18.53 -6.22 -5.31
CA ALA A 174 -19.46 -5.10 -5.33
C ALA A 174 -18.75 -3.74 -5.10
N ILE A 175 -17.86 -3.67 -4.10
CA ILE A 175 -17.06 -2.46 -3.83
C ILE A 175 -16.18 -2.12 -5.04
N PHE A 176 -15.52 -3.11 -5.64
CA PHE A 176 -14.69 -2.92 -6.82
C PHE A 176 -15.51 -2.35 -7.99
N CYS A 177 -16.67 -2.93 -8.29
CA CYS A 177 -17.54 -2.44 -9.36
C CYS A 177 -17.99 -0.99 -9.11
N VAL A 178 -18.44 -0.66 -7.90
CA VAL A 178 -18.87 0.70 -7.56
C VAL A 178 -17.72 1.70 -7.67
N CYS A 179 -16.57 1.40 -7.06
CA CYS A 179 -15.41 2.29 -7.12
C CYS A 179 -14.86 2.44 -8.55
N TYR A 180 -14.87 1.38 -9.33
CA TYR A 180 -14.46 1.42 -10.75
C TYR A 180 -15.38 2.31 -11.56
N LEU A 181 -16.71 2.17 -11.43
CA LEU A 181 -17.68 3.03 -12.13
C LEU A 181 -17.55 4.50 -11.73
N VAL A 182 -17.33 4.80 -10.45
CA VAL A 182 -17.08 6.18 -9.99
C VAL A 182 -15.83 6.75 -10.65
N LEU A 183 -14.74 5.97 -10.71
CA LEU A 183 -13.51 6.39 -11.38
C LEU A 183 -13.72 6.57 -12.89
N ASP A 184 -14.41 5.65 -13.55
CA ASP A 184 -14.70 5.71 -14.98
C ASP A 184 -15.53 6.95 -15.33
N LEU A 185 -16.60 7.22 -14.59
CA LEU A 185 -17.42 8.43 -14.74
C LEU A 185 -16.61 9.71 -14.48
N ALA A 186 -15.76 9.72 -13.44
CA ALA A 186 -14.93 10.88 -13.14
C ALA A 186 -13.88 11.15 -14.24
N THR A 187 -13.32 10.10 -14.84
CA THR A 187 -12.33 10.25 -15.92
C THR A 187 -12.96 10.56 -17.28
N SER A 188 -14.15 10.05 -17.57
CA SER A 188 -14.86 10.32 -18.83
C SER A 188 -15.50 11.72 -18.88
N SER A 189 -15.84 12.29 -17.73
CA SER A 189 -16.37 13.66 -17.62
C SER A 189 -15.29 14.75 -17.49
N ALA A 190 -14.01 14.36 -17.42
CA ALA A 190 -12.91 15.30 -17.26
C ALA A 190 -12.62 16.00 -18.60
N ASP A 191 -12.90 17.31 -18.67
CA ASP A 191 -12.43 18.15 -19.78
C ASP A 191 -11.00 18.67 -19.48
N PRO A 192 -9.98 18.23 -20.24
CA PRO A 192 -8.60 18.67 -20.05
C PRO A 192 -8.43 20.19 -20.23
N ALA A 193 -9.20 20.81 -21.12
CA ALA A 193 -9.09 22.24 -21.40
C ALA A 193 -9.60 23.08 -20.21
N SER A 194 -10.78 22.73 -19.68
CA SER A 194 -11.33 23.36 -18.47
C SER A 194 -10.41 23.16 -17.25
N ASN A 195 -9.84 21.96 -17.09
CA ASN A 195 -8.91 21.68 -15.99
C ASN A 195 -7.61 22.49 -16.10
N ALA A 196 -7.04 22.64 -17.30
CA ALA A 196 -5.81 23.41 -17.50
C ALA A 196 -5.96 24.87 -17.06
N VAL A 197 -7.14 25.46 -17.24
CA VAL A 197 -7.46 26.84 -16.81
C VAL A 197 -7.45 27.00 -15.28
N LEU A 198 -7.68 25.92 -14.51
CA LEU A 198 -7.64 25.93 -13.05
C LEU A 198 -6.22 25.84 -12.48
N PHE A 199 -5.28 25.29 -13.25
CA PHE A 199 -3.90 25.07 -12.87
C PHE A 199 -2.90 25.97 -13.63
N LEU A 200 -3.38 27.05 -14.26
CA LEU A 200 -2.52 28.05 -14.86
C LEU A 200 -1.49 28.56 -13.85
N PRO A 201 -0.21 28.76 -14.24
CA PRO A 201 0.84 29.23 -13.32
C PRO A 201 0.46 30.49 -12.56
N SER A 202 -0.29 31.39 -13.19
CA SER A 202 -0.79 32.62 -12.57
C SER A 202 -1.76 32.37 -11.41
N LYS A 203 -2.50 31.25 -11.40
CA LYS A 203 -3.50 30.87 -10.38
C LYS A 203 -2.98 29.92 -9.28
N ILE A 204 -1.69 29.58 -9.32
CA ILE A 204 -1.04 28.77 -8.29
C ILE A 204 -0.84 29.55 -6.97
N PRO A 205 -0.33 30.80 -6.97
CA PRO A 205 -0.03 31.49 -5.72
C PRO A 205 -1.28 32.15 -5.12
N LEU A 206 -2.07 31.36 -4.40
CA LEU A 206 -3.32 31.80 -3.74
C LEU A 206 -3.11 32.94 -2.74
N PHE A 207 -2.09 32.82 -1.88
CA PHE A 207 -1.90 33.77 -0.77
C PHE A 207 -1.38 35.14 -1.23
N SER A 208 -0.54 35.18 -2.28
CA SER A 208 -0.06 36.46 -2.81
C SER A 208 -1.14 37.22 -3.58
N ARG A 209 -2.14 36.51 -4.11
CA ARG A 209 -3.24 37.06 -4.90
C ARG A 209 -4.58 37.08 -4.16
N TRP A 210 -4.62 36.98 -2.83
CA TRP A 210 -5.87 36.71 -2.10
C TRP A 210 -7.01 37.71 -2.38
N ARG A 211 -6.69 38.96 -2.75
CA ARG A 211 -7.65 40.00 -3.17
C ARG A 211 -8.22 39.80 -4.57
N ASP A 212 -7.50 39.09 -5.43
CA ASP A 212 -7.85 38.82 -6.84
C ASP A 212 -8.43 37.41 -7.02
N VAL A 213 -8.59 36.64 -5.93
CA VAL A 213 -9.16 35.28 -5.98
C VAL A 213 -10.69 35.40 -5.98
N SER A 214 -11.33 34.97 -7.06
CA SER A 214 -12.79 34.96 -7.14
C SER A 214 -13.40 33.82 -6.31
N ALA A 215 -14.64 34.00 -5.85
CA ALA A 215 -15.39 32.95 -5.16
C ALA A 215 -15.56 31.68 -6.03
N GLU A 216 -15.71 31.85 -7.35
CA GLU A 216 -15.77 30.75 -8.31
C GLU A 216 -14.44 29.96 -8.39
N GLU A 217 -13.31 30.65 -8.31
CA GLU A 217 -12.00 29.98 -8.26
C GLU A 217 -11.86 29.14 -6.98
N VAL A 218 -12.25 29.70 -5.83
CA VAL A 218 -12.25 28.95 -4.55
C VAL A 218 -13.18 27.74 -4.65
N ALA A 219 -14.41 27.92 -5.13
CA ALA A 219 -15.38 26.84 -5.27
C ALA A 219 -14.84 25.71 -6.15
N ARG A 220 -14.26 26.02 -7.31
CA ARG A 220 -13.67 25.02 -8.21
C ARG A 220 -12.49 24.28 -7.59
N LYS A 221 -11.61 24.98 -6.85
CA LYS A 221 -10.50 24.33 -6.13
C LYS A 221 -10.99 23.42 -5.00
N VAL A 222 -12.02 23.83 -4.26
CA VAL A 222 -12.63 23.01 -3.20
C VAL A 222 -13.28 21.77 -3.80
N VAL A 223 -14.10 21.92 -4.85
CA VAL A 223 -14.74 20.79 -5.54
C VAL A 223 -13.69 19.86 -6.13
N GLY A 224 -12.67 20.39 -6.80
CA GLY A 224 -11.56 19.60 -7.34
C GLY A 224 -10.79 18.85 -6.25
N GLY A 225 -10.54 19.48 -5.10
CA GLY A 225 -9.92 18.84 -3.95
C GLY A 225 -10.76 17.69 -3.37
N VAL A 226 -12.06 17.91 -3.18
CA VAL A 226 -12.99 16.85 -2.71
C VAL A 226 -13.04 15.70 -3.71
N ALA A 227 -13.14 15.99 -5.02
CA ALA A 227 -13.12 15.00 -6.07
C ALA A 227 -11.81 14.19 -6.08
N TYR A 228 -10.67 14.86 -5.91
CA TYR A 228 -9.35 14.20 -5.81
C TYR A 228 -9.30 13.19 -4.65
N TRP A 229 -9.78 13.57 -3.47
CA TRP A 229 -9.82 12.67 -2.31
C TRP A 229 -10.82 11.52 -2.50
N ALA A 230 -11.98 11.77 -3.10
CA ALA A 230 -12.96 10.74 -3.40
C ALA A 230 -12.43 9.72 -4.43
N MET A 231 -11.76 10.20 -5.49
CA MET A 231 -11.09 9.33 -6.47
C MET A 231 -9.97 8.52 -5.81
N SER A 232 -9.13 9.16 -4.99
CA SER A 232 -8.04 8.48 -4.27
C SER A 232 -8.57 7.37 -3.35
N TYR A 233 -9.67 7.63 -2.62
CA TYR A 233 -10.37 6.62 -1.83
C TYR A 233 -10.81 5.43 -2.69
N CYS A 234 -11.46 5.68 -3.82
CA CYS A 234 -11.91 4.64 -4.75
C CYS A 234 -10.74 3.84 -5.33
N THR A 235 -9.64 4.50 -5.70
CA THR A 235 -8.43 3.84 -6.23
C THR A 235 -7.83 2.89 -5.20
N ILE A 236 -7.68 3.32 -3.94
CA ILE A 236 -7.17 2.46 -2.86
C ILE A 236 -8.09 1.25 -2.65
N GLN A 237 -9.40 1.48 -2.60
CA GLN A 237 -10.38 0.40 -2.42
C GLN A 237 -10.38 -0.59 -3.59
N CYS A 238 -10.27 -0.12 -4.83
CA CYS A 238 -10.14 -0.99 -6.01
C CYS A 238 -8.88 -1.84 -5.93
N TYR A 239 -7.72 -1.21 -5.68
CA TYR A 239 -6.43 -1.91 -5.63
C TYR A 239 -6.38 -2.95 -4.49
N MET A 240 -6.64 -2.52 -3.25
CA MET A 240 -6.60 -3.40 -2.09
C MET A 240 -7.74 -4.42 -2.13
N GLY A 241 -8.89 -4.05 -2.66
CA GLY A 241 -10.05 -4.93 -2.81
C GLY A 241 -9.83 -6.03 -3.83
N ALA A 242 -9.27 -5.69 -5.01
CA ALA A 242 -8.91 -6.67 -6.03
C ALA A 242 -7.85 -7.65 -5.52
N TRP A 243 -6.83 -7.14 -4.82
CA TRP A 243 -5.79 -7.99 -4.24
C TRP A 243 -6.35 -8.96 -3.19
N ALA A 244 -7.14 -8.44 -2.25
CA ALA A 244 -7.79 -9.27 -1.24
C ALA A 244 -8.75 -10.30 -1.86
N PHE A 245 -9.47 -9.93 -2.91
CA PHE A 245 -10.34 -10.83 -3.66
C PHE A 245 -9.53 -11.99 -4.25
N LEU A 246 -8.42 -11.71 -4.94
CA LEU A 246 -7.57 -12.73 -5.54
C LEU A 246 -6.97 -13.67 -4.47
N CYS A 247 -6.41 -13.14 -3.39
CA CYS A 247 -5.83 -13.96 -2.32
C CYS A 247 -6.87 -14.87 -1.66
N VAL A 248 -8.04 -14.32 -1.30
CA VAL A 248 -9.12 -15.12 -0.70
C VAL A 248 -9.71 -16.09 -1.70
N MET A 249 -9.77 -15.77 -2.99
CA MET A 249 -10.17 -16.71 -4.04
C MET A 249 -9.17 -17.87 -4.19
N CYS A 250 -7.87 -17.61 -3.98
CA CYS A 250 -6.81 -18.62 -4.00
C CYS A 250 -6.68 -19.46 -2.72
N GLY A 251 -7.45 -19.17 -1.67
CA GLY A 251 -7.51 -20.00 -0.45
C GLY A 251 -7.22 -19.27 0.86
N ASP A 252 -6.88 -18.00 0.81
CA ASP A 252 -6.57 -17.21 2.01
C ASP A 252 -7.83 -16.93 2.86
N ASP A 253 -7.61 -16.70 4.16
CA ASP A 253 -8.67 -16.48 5.13
C ASP A 253 -9.09 -15.00 5.18
N PRO A 254 -10.40 -14.67 5.01
CA PRO A 254 -10.90 -13.30 5.14
C PRO A 254 -10.47 -12.58 6.41
N LYS A 255 -10.15 -13.28 7.51
CA LYS A 255 -9.71 -12.64 8.76
C LYS A 255 -8.47 -11.76 8.58
N TYR A 256 -7.57 -12.10 7.65
CA TYR A 256 -6.36 -11.34 7.36
C TYR A 256 -6.59 -10.10 6.48
N TRP A 257 -7.79 -9.95 5.91
CA TRP A 257 -8.14 -8.92 4.93
C TRP A 257 -9.11 -7.85 5.45
N ARG A 258 -8.87 -7.39 6.69
CA ARG A 258 -9.70 -6.38 7.36
C ARG A 258 -9.85 -5.09 6.52
N PRO A 259 -10.96 -4.33 6.68
CA PRO A 259 -11.16 -3.09 5.95
C PRO A 259 -9.99 -2.10 6.10
N TYR A 260 -9.65 -1.41 5.01
CA TYR A 260 -8.56 -0.44 4.99
C TYR A 260 -8.97 0.92 5.57
N PHE A 261 -10.26 1.25 5.52
CA PHE A 261 -10.79 2.48 6.09
C PHE A 261 -11.74 2.14 7.23
N GLY A 262 -11.75 3.01 8.24
CA GLY A 262 -12.78 3.02 9.26
C GLY A 262 -14.14 3.43 8.68
N HIS A 263 -15.15 3.48 9.53
CA HIS A 263 -16.44 4.03 9.12
C HIS A 263 -16.33 5.54 8.90
N LEU A 264 -16.87 6.04 7.78
CA LEU A 264 -16.81 7.47 7.45
C LEU A 264 -17.48 8.35 8.51
N SER A 265 -18.49 7.84 9.22
CA SER A 265 -19.13 8.52 10.35
C SER A 265 -18.19 8.76 11.53
N GLU A 266 -17.10 8.01 11.64
CA GLU A 266 -16.09 8.14 12.68
C GLU A 266 -14.82 8.87 12.20
N ALA A 267 -14.82 9.41 10.99
CA ALA A 267 -13.67 10.06 10.36
C ALA A 267 -13.38 11.49 10.88
N TYR A 268 -13.69 11.78 12.15
CA TYR A 268 -13.39 13.07 12.80
C TYR A 268 -11.92 13.18 13.28
N THR A 269 -11.14 12.11 13.13
CA THR A 269 -9.68 12.13 13.28
C THR A 269 -9.03 11.33 12.15
N ILE A 270 -7.80 11.70 11.77
CA ILE A 270 -7.01 10.96 10.78
C ILE A 270 -6.84 9.50 11.20
N ARG A 271 -6.61 9.25 12.50
CA ARG A 271 -6.49 7.89 13.05
C ARG A 271 -7.75 7.09 12.69
N ARG A 272 -8.93 7.49 13.18
CA ARG A 272 -10.19 6.76 12.93
C ARG A 272 -10.59 6.65 11.46
N PHE A 273 -10.20 7.60 10.60
CA PHE A 273 -10.42 7.48 9.16
C PHE A 273 -9.66 6.27 8.57
N TRP A 274 -8.38 6.13 8.92
CA TRP A 274 -7.58 4.97 8.50
C TRP A 274 -7.84 3.72 9.35
N GLY A 275 -8.42 3.90 10.55
CA GLY A 275 -8.49 2.93 11.64
C GLY A 275 -7.33 3.14 12.60
#